data_AF-A0A959W5Z7-F1
#
_entry.id   AF-A0A959W5Z7-F1
#
_cell.length_a   1.000
_cell.length_b   1.000
_cell.length_c   1.000
_cell.angle_alpha   90.00
_cell.angle_beta   90.00
_cell.angle_gamma   90.00
#
_symmetry.space_group_name_H-M   'P 1'
#
loop_
_entity.id
_entity.type
_entity.pdbx_description
1 polymer ?
#
loop_
_entity_poly.entity_id
_entity_poly.type
_entity_poly.pdbx_seq_one_letter_code
_entity_poly.pdbx_strand_id
1 'polypeptide(L)'
;MLRMLALPTLAAALITGCGSDDSSSDSDQPDAGLTAVKSYLTEHTSDLVARTAEMKTAGNAYYDLAKANGFNYRKLLASDCKAVDAALADAKDAFVKANPAYEEMEGIVAGIPRTAQYDTDLDAGSDASDPESAVSFNLSLPDGKVLKQPGNLFFLIETALYGTNDDLTVKGVKPDVNCDGKVGFGEGLPDANIFKAAVDEMDSQANDLNKDAGEIVITPSDAFTAITVMTPTMSEYFEQWKLSAFVAGAGKQSEQGFVATSRLSDIADILTGLDFTYEEIEPLIAEKNPDQAEQTASELSKLLSTAEDLRDREAAGEKFTPRQADQLGAEMQARAERIAGQVTQAAKDLDIEI
;
A
#
# COMPACT_ATOMS: atom_id res chain seq x y z
N MET A 1 2.52 61.39 -3.67
CA MET A 1 3.91 61.56 -3.21
C MET A 1 4.78 60.62 -4.01
N LEU A 2 5.63 61.21 -4.85
CA LEU A 2 6.56 60.58 -5.77
C LEU A 2 7.94 60.54 -5.08
N ARG A 3 8.66 59.41 -5.12
CA ARG A 3 10.13 59.26 -4.95
C ARG A 3 10.44 57.77 -4.76
N MET A 4 11.48 57.16 -5.31
CA MET A 4 12.47 57.52 -6.34
C MET A 4 13.28 56.23 -6.55
N LEU A 5 13.62 55.89 -7.79
CA LEU A 5 14.70 54.96 -8.12
C LEU A 5 16.03 55.46 -7.52
N ALA A 6 16.90 54.52 -7.10
CA ALA A 6 18.35 54.70 -7.17
C ALA A 6 19.07 53.33 -7.10
N LEU A 7 19.46 52.80 -8.26
CA LEU A 7 20.76 52.15 -8.47
C LEU A 7 21.76 53.28 -8.79
N PRO A 8 23.06 53.17 -8.42
CA PRO A 8 23.99 52.63 -9.43
C PRO A 8 25.31 51.97 -8.93
N THR A 9 25.85 51.12 -9.82
CA THR A 9 27.26 50.90 -10.23
C THR A 9 28.39 50.56 -9.25
N LEU A 10 28.91 49.34 -9.47
CA LEU A 10 30.25 49.00 -10.00
C LEU A 10 31.52 49.34 -9.18
N ALA A 11 32.22 48.30 -8.73
CA ALA A 11 33.67 48.26 -8.70
C ALA A 11 34.16 46.83 -8.99
N ALA A 12 34.86 46.70 -10.11
CA ALA A 12 35.55 45.49 -10.54
C ALA A 12 36.86 45.33 -9.75
N ALA A 13 37.13 44.11 -9.27
CA ALA A 13 38.46 43.66 -8.92
C ALA A 13 38.76 42.41 -9.75
N LEU A 14 39.69 42.56 -10.69
CA LEU A 14 40.32 41.46 -11.43
C LEU A 14 41.26 40.72 -10.48
N ILE A 15 40.99 39.44 -10.23
CA ILE A 15 42.03 38.49 -9.83
C ILE A 15 42.01 37.36 -10.85
N THR A 16 43.01 37.40 -11.73
CA THR A 16 43.43 36.26 -12.55
C THR A 16 44.09 35.23 -11.64
N GLY A 17 43.46 34.09 -11.47
CA GLY A 17 44.06 32.89 -10.89
C GLY A 17 43.49 31.67 -11.61
N CYS A 18 44.29 31.06 -12.48
CA CYS A 18 43.99 29.79 -13.12
C CYS A 18 43.85 28.70 -12.05
N GLY A 19 42.78 27.91 -12.15
CA GLY A 19 42.54 26.75 -11.32
C GLY A 19 41.17 26.19 -11.64
N SER A 20 41.08 25.49 -12.77
CA SER A 20 39.96 24.61 -13.07
C SER A 20 39.95 23.50 -12.03
N ASP A 21 39.02 23.58 -11.07
CA ASP A 21 38.53 22.42 -10.35
C ASP A 21 37.00 22.43 -10.52
N ASP A 22 36.54 21.60 -11.44
CA ASP A 22 35.16 21.14 -11.51
C ASP A 22 34.81 20.59 -10.12
N SER A 23 34.11 21.39 -9.33
CA SER A 23 33.42 20.90 -8.13
C SER A 23 32.15 20.23 -8.62
N SER A 24 32.33 19.01 -9.15
CA SER A 24 31.28 18.01 -9.12
C SER A 24 30.84 17.88 -7.67
N SER A 25 29.68 18.44 -7.36
CA SER A 25 28.94 18.14 -6.14
C SER A 25 28.41 16.71 -6.26
N ASP A 26 29.31 15.74 -6.18
CA ASP A 26 28.94 14.41 -5.71
C ASP A 26 28.58 14.60 -4.25
N SER A 27 27.29 14.51 -3.99
CA SER A 27 26.76 14.32 -2.65
C SER A 27 27.11 12.90 -2.23
N ASP A 28 28.38 12.68 -1.89
CA ASP A 28 28.81 11.56 -1.05
C ASP A 28 28.25 11.82 0.35
N GLN A 29 26.94 11.67 0.53
CA GLN A 29 26.46 11.23 1.81
C GLN A 29 26.96 9.79 1.97
N PRO A 30 27.69 9.48 3.06
CA PRO A 30 28.03 8.09 3.33
C PRO A 30 26.72 7.29 3.33
N ASP A 31 26.72 6.14 2.64
CA ASP A 31 25.67 5.14 2.78
C ASP A 31 25.38 5.00 4.27
N ALA A 32 24.19 5.41 4.70
CA ALA A 32 23.87 5.63 6.11
C ALA A 32 23.75 4.30 6.89
N GLY A 33 24.20 3.20 6.30
CA GLY A 33 24.09 1.85 6.82
C GLY A 33 22.79 1.15 6.45
N LEU A 34 21.85 1.81 5.75
CA LEU A 34 20.51 1.28 5.46
C LEU A 34 20.43 0.50 4.14
N THR A 35 21.54 -0.09 3.70
CA THR A 35 21.57 -0.97 2.52
C THR A 35 20.62 -2.15 2.67
N ALA A 36 20.43 -2.65 3.89
CA ALA A 36 19.52 -3.75 4.19
C ALA A 36 18.05 -3.34 3.99
N VAL A 37 17.64 -2.17 4.50
CA VAL A 37 16.30 -1.59 4.25
C VAL A 37 16.07 -1.38 2.76
N LYS A 38 17.08 -0.89 2.02
CA LYS A 38 16.97 -0.75 0.55
C LYS A 38 16.81 -2.11 -0.13
N SER A 39 17.59 -3.11 0.28
CA SER A 39 17.53 -4.45 -0.29
C SER A 39 16.16 -5.08 -0.06
N TYR A 40 15.65 -4.95 1.17
CA TYR A 40 14.30 -5.35 1.56
C TYR A 40 13.27 -4.69 0.64
N LEU A 41 13.24 -3.35 0.58
CA LEU A 41 12.31 -2.63 -0.28
C LEU A 41 12.36 -3.13 -1.74
N THR A 42 13.56 -3.27 -2.33
CA THR A 42 13.69 -3.72 -3.72
C THR A 42 13.29 -5.18 -3.96
N GLU A 43 13.44 -6.04 -2.95
CA GLU A 43 13.00 -7.44 -3.03
C GLU A 43 11.48 -7.52 -3.05
N HIS A 44 10.81 -6.82 -2.13
CA HIS A 44 9.35 -6.80 -2.05
C HIS A 44 8.72 -6.09 -3.25
N THR A 45 9.27 -4.96 -3.73
CA THR A 45 8.77 -4.32 -4.96
C THR A 45 8.94 -5.22 -6.19
N SER A 46 10.01 -6.02 -6.24
CA SER A 46 10.21 -6.99 -7.32
C SER A 46 9.20 -8.13 -7.26
N ASP A 47 8.84 -8.62 -6.07
CA ASP A 47 7.79 -9.64 -5.95
C ASP A 47 6.43 -9.05 -6.32
N LEU A 48 6.11 -7.83 -5.85
CA LEU A 48 4.87 -7.15 -6.23
C LEU A 48 4.72 -7.03 -7.75
N VAL A 49 5.77 -6.61 -8.48
CA VAL A 49 5.76 -6.57 -9.96
C VAL A 49 5.43 -7.94 -10.56
N ALA A 50 5.97 -9.03 -10.01
CA ALA A 50 5.65 -10.36 -10.49
C ALA A 50 4.17 -10.70 -10.25
N ARG A 51 3.61 -10.36 -9.08
CA ARG A 51 2.20 -10.63 -8.74
C ARG A 51 1.22 -9.77 -9.52
N THR A 52 1.52 -8.48 -9.73
CA THR A 52 0.67 -7.62 -10.56
C THR A 52 0.69 -8.04 -12.04
N ALA A 53 1.82 -8.55 -12.54
CA ALA A 53 1.90 -9.12 -13.89
C ALA A 53 1.07 -10.40 -14.05
N GLU A 54 1.05 -11.29 -13.04
CA GLU A 54 0.15 -12.45 -12.98
C GLU A 54 -1.32 -12.00 -13.00
N MET A 55 -1.67 -11.01 -12.17
CA MET A 55 -3.02 -10.47 -12.08
C MET A 55 -3.48 -9.81 -13.39
N LYS A 56 -2.61 -9.03 -14.03
CA LYS A 56 -2.84 -8.44 -15.35
C LYS A 56 -3.05 -9.50 -16.43
N THR A 57 -2.29 -10.60 -16.38
CA THR A 57 -2.48 -11.72 -17.31
C THR A 57 -3.87 -12.33 -17.16
N ALA A 58 -4.31 -12.57 -15.92
CA ALA A 58 -5.65 -13.08 -15.61
C ALA A 58 -6.77 -12.09 -16.03
N GLY A 59 -6.59 -10.79 -15.75
CA GLY A 59 -7.53 -9.75 -16.17
C GLY A 59 -7.65 -9.61 -17.70
N ASN A 60 -6.53 -9.77 -18.43
CA ASN A 60 -6.55 -9.82 -19.89
C ASN A 60 -7.32 -11.03 -20.42
N ALA A 61 -7.13 -12.21 -19.81
CA ALA A 61 -7.87 -13.41 -20.18
C ALA A 61 -9.38 -13.24 -19.96
N TYR A 62 -9.79 -12.69 -18.82
CA TYR A 62 -11.20 -12.37 -18.55
C TYR A 62 -11.77 -11.35 -19.55
N TYR A 63 -11.02 -10.28 -19.84
CA TYR A 63 -11.42 -9.27 -20.80
C TYR A 63 -11.63 -9.84 -22.20
N ASP A 64 -10.73 -10.71 -22.67
CA ASP A 64 -10.83 -11.33 -23.99
C ASP A 64 -12.05 -12.26 -24.10
N LEU A 65 -12.38 -13.00 -23.03
CA LEU A 65 -13.61 -13.79 -22.96
C LEU A 65 -14.87 -12.90 -23.07
N ALA A 66 -14.91 -11.81 -22.30
CA ALA A 66 -16.01 -10.85 -22.35
C ALA A 66 -16.15 -10.24 -23.76
N LYS A 67 -15.03 -9.81 -24.36
CA LYS A 67 -14.96 -9.23 -25.70
C LYS A 67 -15.39 -10.23 -26.79
N ALA A 68 -14.97 -11.49 -26.72
CA ALA A 68 -15.39 -12.54 -27.65
C ALA A 68 -16.91 -12.79 -27.61
N ASN A 69 -17.53 -12.51 -26.46
CA ASN A 69 -18.97 -12.55 -26.29
C ASN A 69 -19.68 -11.19 -26.50
N GLY A 70 -18.97 -10.19 -27.03
CA GLY A 70 -19.50 -8.85 -27.29
C GLY A 70 -19.94 -8.13 -26.01
N PHE A 71 -19.26 -8.40 -24.90
CA PHE A 71 -19.60 -7.94 -23.55
C PHE A 71 -21.01 -8.32 -23.09
N ASN A 72 -21.60 -9.37 -23.69
CA ASN A 72 -22.85 -9.94 -23.21
C ASN A 72 -22.56 -10.96 -22.11
N TYR A 73 -22.50 -10.49 -20.87
CA TYR A 73 -22.13 -11.33 -19.72
C TYR A 73 -23.08 -12.50 -19.44
N ARG A 74 -24.37 -12.37 -19.79
CA ARG A 74 -25.30 -13.51 -19.72
C ARG A 74 -24.94 -14.61 -20.71
N LYS A 75 -24.57 -14.23 -21.95
CA LYS A 75 -24.10 -15.18 -22.96
C LYS A 75 -22.74 -15.77 -22.56
N LEU A 76 -21.84 -14.94 -22.04
CA LEU A 76 -20.53 -15.32 -21.55
C LEU A 76 -20.65 -16.43 -20.49
N LEU A 77 -21.42 -16.19 -19.42
CA LEU A 77 -21.64 -17.21 -18.39
C LEU A 77 -22.41 -18.43 -18.91
N ALA A 78 -23.25 -18.30 -19.93
CA ALA A 78 -23.92 -19.46 -20.51
C ALA A 78 -22.99 -20.34 -21.37
N SER A 79 -21.95 -19.75 -21.97
CA SER A 79 -21.13 -20.41 -23.01
C SER A 79 -19.74 -20.79 -22.52
N ASP A 80 -19.15 -19.94 -21.69
CA ASP A 80 -17.74 -19.97 -21.30
C ASP A 80 -17.56 -19.90 -19.79
N CYS A 81 -18.58 -20.27 -19.00
CA CYS A 81 -18.59 -20.16 -17.54
C CYS A 81 -17.29 -20.68 -16.89
N LYS A 82 -16.83 -21.87 -17.30
CA LYS A 82 -15.61 -22.48 -16.76
C LYS A 82 -14.32 -21.76 -17.14
N ALA A 83 -14.29 -21.08 -18.28
CA ALA A 83 -13.17 -20.22 -18.63
C ALA A 83 -13.17 -18.92 -17.83
N VAL A 84 -14.37 -18.38 -17.54
CA VAL A 84 -14.53 -17.21 -16.64
C VAL A 84 -14.12 -17.57 -15.21
N ASP A 85 -14.60 -18.70 -14.68
CA ASP A 85 -14.23 -19.26 -13.38
C ASP A 85 -12.70 -19.33 -13.24
N ALA A 86 -12.03 -19.96 -14.21
CA ALA A 86 -10.58 -20.08 -14.22
C ALA A 86 -9.88 -18.71 -14.24
N ALA A 87 -10.27 -17.80 -15.14
CA ALA A 87 -9.63 -16.49 -15.25
C ALA A 87 -9.81 -15.63 -13.99
N LEU A 88 -11.00 -15.65 -13.37
CA LEU A 88 -11.25 -14.90 -12.14
C LEU A 88 -10.63 -15.57 -10.91
N ALA A 89 -10.53 -16.89 -10.88
CA ALA A 89 -9.79 -17.62 -9.85
C ALA A 89 -8.29 -17.31 -9.92
N ASP A 90 -7.69 -17.34 -11.11
CA ASP A 90 -6.29 -16.95 -11.31
C ASP A 90 -6.03 -15.50 -10.85
N ALA A 91 -6.98 -14.59 -11.12
CA ALA A 91 -6.88 -13.20 -10.66
C ALA A 91 -6.98 -13.07 -9.13
N LYS A 92 -7.87 -13.84 -8.48
CA LYS A 92 -7.98 -13.88 -7.01
C LYS A 92 -6.73 -14.47 -6.36
N ASP A 93 -6.17 -15.53 -6.93
CA ASP A 93 -4.94 -16.16 -6.46
C ASP A 93 -3.74 -15.21 -6.60
N ALA A 94 -3.69 -14.43 -7.68
CA ALA A 94 -2.68 -13.38 -7.85
C ALA A 94 -2.87 -12.24 -6.86
N PHE A 95 -4.11 -11.81 -6.61
CA PHE A 95 -4.44 -10.76 -5.63
C PHE A 95 -4.01 -11.13 -4.21
N VAL A 96 -4.35 -12.34 -3.75
CA VAL A 96 -3.99 -12.83 -2.41
C VAL A 96 -2.46 -12.92 -2.21
N LYS A 97 -1.68 -13.02 -3.29
CA LYS A 97 -0.21 -12.96 -3.22
C LYS A 97 0.33 -11.53 -3.35
N ALA A 98 -0.32 -10.69 -4.14
CA ALA A 98 0.08 -9.30 -4.34
C ALA A 98 -0.09 -8.46 -3.07
N ASN A 99 -1.13 -8.72 -2.28
CA ASN A 99 -1.39 -8.02 -1.02
C ASN A 99 -0.21 -8.15 -0.05
N PRO A 100 0.18 -9.32 0.48
CA PRO A 100 1.33 -9.40 1.38
C PRO A 100 2.65 -8.90 0.77
N ALA A 101 2.86 -9.07 -0.55
CA ALA A 101 4.03 -8.51 -1.23
C ALA A 101 4.09 -6.97 -1.19
N TYR A 102 2.95 -6.30 -1.02
CA TYR A 102 2.86 -4.86 -0.78
C TYR A 102 2.91 -4.51 0.71
N GLU A 103 2.06 -5.14 1.53
CA GLU A 103 1.92 -4.85 2.97
C GLU A 103 3.26 -4.95 3.71
N GLU A 104 4.09 -5.95 3.39
CA GLU A 104 5.41 -6.15 4.01
C GLU A 104 6.36 -4.96 3.81
N MET A 105 6.17 -4.15 2.76
CA MET A 105 6.95 -2.94 2.47
C MET A 105 6.19 -1.63 2.62
N GLU A 106 4.86 -1.66 2.86
CA GLU A 106 4.00 -0.46 2.92
C GLU A 106 4.55 0.54 3.92
N GLY A 107 4.94 0.10 5.11
CA GLY A 107 5.49 0.98 6.15
C GLY A 107 6.65 1.86 5.65
N ILE A 108 7.48 1.33 4.76
CA ILE A 108 8.59 2.06 4.11
C ILE A 108 8.04 2.93 2.97
N VAL A 109 7.20 2.38 2.10
CA VAL A 109 6.67 3.08 0.91
C VAL A 109 5.84 4.30 1.30
N ALA A 110 4.87 4.14 2.21
CA ALA A 110 3.99 5.17 2.73
C ALA A 110 4.72 6.17 3.63
N GLY A 111 5.71 5.68 4.38
CA GLY A 111 6.50 6.46 5.31
C GLY A 111 7.49 7.44 4.67
N ILE A 112 7.92 7.17 3.44
CA ILE A 112 8.93 7.97 2.74
C ILE A 112 8.26 8.95 1.77
N PRO A 113 8.43 10.28 1.91
CA PRO A 113 7.73 11.26 1.08
C PRO A 113 7.89 11.07 -0.44
N ARG A 114 9.04 10.53 -0.88
CA ARG A 114 9.29 10.28 -2.30
C ARG A 114 8.42 9.15 -2.86
N THR A 115 8.02 8.19 -2.05
CA THR A 115 7.25 7.00 -2.46
C THR A 115 5.82 6.99 -1.93
N ALA A 116 5.47 7.88 -1.00
CA ALA A 116 4.14 7.93 -0.36
C ALA A 116 2.97 8.09 -1.34
N GLN A 117 3.17 8.68 -2.52
CA GLN A 117 2.10 8.73 -3.53
C GLN A 117 1.76 7.35 -4.10
N TYR A 118 2.73 6.42 -4.16
CA TYR A 118 2.44 5.03 -4.57
C TYR A 118 1.54 4.34 -3.55
N ASP A 119 1.70 4.63 -2.26
CA ASP A 119 0.79 4.13 -1.22
C ASP A 119 -0.63 4.66 -1.40
N THR A 120 -0.76 5.97 -1.61
CA THR A 120 -2.05 6.57 -1.97
C THR A 120 -2.66 5.87 -3.18
N ASP A 121 -1.91 5.67 -4.26
CA ASP A 121 -2.45 5.15 -5.50
C ASP A 121 -2.74 3.64 -5.43
N LEU A 122 -1.93 2.87 -4.71
CA LEU A 122 -2.06 1.42 -4.61
C LEU A 122 -3.06 1.00 -3.54
N ASP A 123 -3.00 1.55 -2.32
CA ASP A 123 -3.70 0.95 -1.17
C ASP A 123 -4.48 1.92 -0.27
N ALA A 124 -4.02 3.16 -0.08
CA ALA A 124 -4.60 4.05 0.93
C ALA A 124 -5.55 5.13 0.39
N GLY A 125 -5.41 5.48 -0.90
CA GLY A 125 -6.06 6.66 -1.46
C GLY A 125 -7.57 6.54 -1.66
N SER A 126 -8.26 7.65 -1.44
CA SER A 126 -9.70 7.82 -1.64
C SER A 126 -10.04 8.10 -3.10
N ASP A 127 -11.34 8.06 -3.41
CA ASP A 127 -11.84 8.58 -4.67
C ASP A 127 -11.89 10.12 -4.68
N ALA A 128 -12.32 10.69 -5.80
CA ALA A 128 -12.45 12.15 -5.99
C ALA A 128 -13.38 12.86 -4.98
N SER A 129 -14.15 12.14 -4.17
CA SER A 129 -15.03 12.74 -3.16
C SER A 129 -14.27 13.28 -1.95
N ASP A 130 -13.06 12.78 -1.69
CA ASP A 130 -12.11 13.34 -0.73
C ASP A 130 -10.81 13.75 -1.45
N PRO A 131 -10.71 15.00 -1.93
CA PRO A 131 -9.57 15.46 -2.70
C PRO A 131 -8.24 15.52 -1.94
N GLU A 132 -8.26 15.49 -0.60
CA GLU A 132 -7.03 15.58 0.21
C GLU A 132 -6.23 14.27 0.19
N SER A 133 -6.92 13.14 0.06
CA SER A 133 -6.35 11.79 -0.03
C SER A 133 -6.62 11.10 -1.37
N ALA A 134 -7.12 11.82 -2.37
CA ALA A 134 -7.51 11.22 -3.64
C ALA A 134 -6.30 10.68 -4.42
N VAL A 135 -6.48 9.50 -5.04
CA VAL A 135 -5.49 8.93 -5.96
C VAL A 135 -5.10 9.89 -7.08
N SER A 136 -3.87 9.80 -7.57
CA SER A 136 -3.31 10.72 -8.56
C SER A 136 -3.76 10.45 -10.00
N PHE A 137 -4.32 9.26 -10.26
CA PHE A 137 -4.61 8.77 -11.62
C PHE A 137 -6.11 8.81 -11.99
N ASN A 138 -6.38 8.63 -13.28
CA ASN A 138 -7.70 8.31 -13.80
C ASN A 138 -7.63 6.98 -14.56
N LEU A 139 -8.64 6.13 -14.45
CA LEU A 139 -8.68 4.89 -15.24
C LEU A 139 -9.27 5.14 -16.61
N SER A 140 -8.44 5.00 -17.65
CA SER A 140 -8.88 5.01 -19.04
C SER A 140 -9.34 3.62 -19.45
N LEU A 141 -10.63 3.45 -19.70
CA LEU A 141 -11.24 2.16 -19.98
C LEU A 141 -11.09 1.77 -21.47
N PRO A 142 -10.98 0.46 -21.80
CA PRO A 142 -10.92 0.00 -23.19
C PRO A 142 -12.11 0.40 -24.08
N ASP A 143 -13.27 0.71 -23.48
CA ASP A 143 -14.46 1.19 -24.20
C ASP A 143 -14.45 2.71 -24.46
N GLY A 144 -13.39 3.41 -24.06
CA GLY A 144 -13.17 4.84 -24.25
C GLY A 144 -13.76 5.73 -23.14
N LYS A 145 -14.39 5.14 -22.11
CA LYS A 145 -14.77 5.90 -20.90
C LYS A 145 -13.54 6.18 -20.03
N VAL A 146 -13.68 7.15 -19.14
CA VAL A 146 -12.68 7.48 -18.12
C VAL A 146 -13.36 7.52 -16.76
N LEU A 147 -12.84 6.77 -15.80
CA LEU A 147 -13.20 6.91 -14.39
C LEU A 147 -12.22 7.88 -13.75
N LYS A 148 -12.74 8.97 -13.19
CA LYS A 148 -11.88 10.01 -12.61
C LYS A 148 -11.57 9.69 -11.15
N GLN A 149 -10.28 9.57 -10.82
CA GLN A 149 -9.76 9.27 -9.49
C GLN A 149 -10.68 8.30 -8.73
N PRO A 150 -10.77 7.04 -9.18
CA PRO A 150 -11.81 6.12 -8.70
C PRO A 150 -11.55 5.53 -7.30
N GLY A 151 -10.43 5.88 -6.66
CA GLY A 151 -9.94 5.23 -5.44
C GLY A 151 -8.73 4.34 -5.72
N ASN A 152 -8.12 3.82 -4.66
CA ASN A 152 -6.91 3.00 -4.74
C ASN A 152 -7.11 1.65 -5.43
N LEU A 153 -6.02 1.08 -5.94
CA LEU A 153 -6.06 -0.06 -6.87
C LEU A 153 -6.38 -1.38 -6.16
N PHE A 154 -5.85 -1.64 -4.97
CA PHE A 154 -6.18 -2.84 -4.19
C PHE A 154 -7.69 -2.89 -3.90
N PHE A 155 -8.28 -1.79 -3.43
CA PHE A 155 -9.71 -1.70 -3.17
C PHE A 155 -10.54 -1.94 -4.44
N LEU A 156 -10.21 -1.26 -5.55
CA LEU A 156 -10.97 -1.40 -6.80
C LEU A 156 -10.94 -2.82 -7.34
N ILE A 157 -9.78 -3.47 -7.29
CA ILE A 157 -9.58 -4.81 -7.82
C ILE A 157 -10.26 -5.85 -6.92
N GLU A 158 -10.05 -5.77 -5.60
CA GLU A 158 -10.66 -6.70 -4.65
C GLU A 158 -12.18 -6.64 -4.73
N THR A 159 -12.74 -5.44 -4.56
CA THR A 159 -14.19 -5.28 -4.44
C THR A 159 -14.92 -5.62 -5.75
N ALA A 160 -14.24 -5.53 -6.90
CA ALA A 160 -14.72 -6.05 -8.17
C ALA A 160 -14.69 -7.59 -8.22
N LEU A 161 -13.56 -8.21 -7.84
CA LEU A 161 -13.37 -9.68 -7.84
C LEU A 161 -14.32 -10.41 -6.89
N TYR A 162 -14.63 -9.80 -5.74
CA TYR A 162 -15.48 -10.38 -4.70
C TYR A 162 -16.92 -9.85 -4.74
N GLY A 163 -17.19 -8.85 -5.57
CA GLY A 163 -18.52 -8.32 -5.83
C GLY A 163 -19.15 -7.56 -4.66
N THR A 164 -18.32 -6.91 -3.85
CA THR A 164 -18.75 -6.10 -2.71
C THR A 164 -18.91 -4.62 -3.06
N ASN A 165 -18.29 -4.18 -4.17
CA ASN A 165 -18.58 -2.88 -4.77
C ASN A 165 -19.43 -3.05 -6.03
N ASP A 166 -20.69 -2.66 -5.88
CA ASP A 166 -21.70 -2.79 -6.90
C ASP A 166 -21.33 -2.00 -8.18
N ASP A 167 -20.67 -0.85 -8.07
CA ASP A 167 -20.36 0.02 -9.21
C ASP A 167 -19.24 -0.53 -10.12
N LEU A 168 -18.49 -1.51 -9.62
CA LEU A 168 -17.40 -2.17 -10.36
C LEU A 168 -17.84 -3.51 -10.99
N THR A 169 -19.09 -3.92 -10.76
CA THR A 169 -19.63 -5.21 -11.24
C THR A 169 -20.71 -5.06 -12.29
N VAL A 170 -20.91 -6.14 -13.05
CA VAL A 170 -21.92 -6.21 -14.11
C VAL A 170 -23.33 -6.23 -13.52
N LYS A 171 -24.17 -5.28 -13.95
CA LYS A 171 -25.58 -5.21 -13.53
C LYS A 171 -26.50 -6.17 -14.31
N GLY A 172 -27.54 -6.66 -13.64
CA GLY A 172 -28.63 -7.42 -14.28
C GLY A 172 -28.29 -8.86 -14.69
N VAL A 173 -27.14 -9.36 -14.25
CA VAL A 173 -26.68 -10.74 -14.44
C VAL A 173 -26.44 -11.35 -13.06
N LYS A 174 -26.81 -12.63 -12.88
CA LYS A 174 -26.48 -13.35 -11.66
C LYS A 174 -25.04 -13.86 -11.77
N PRO A 175 -24.13 -13.49 -10.84
CA PRO A 175 -22.74 -13.87 -10.93
C PRO A 175 -22.54 -15.27 -10.34
N ASP A 176 -23.07 -16.29 -11.02
CA ASP A 176 -22.75 -17.70 -10.75
C ASP A 176 -21.45 -18.02 -11.52
N VAL A 177 -20.33 -17.55 -10.97
CA VAL A 177 -19.03 -17.58 -11.67
C VAL A 177 -18.37 -18.95 -11.55
N ASN A 178 -18.66 -19.68 -10.47
CA ASN A 178 -18.17 -21.06 -10.27
C ASN A 178 -19.04 -22.12 -11.00
N CYS A 179 -20.17 -21.72 -11.57
CA CYS A 179 -21.08 -22.56 -12.36
C CYS A 179 -21.77 -23.66 -11.54
N ASP A 180 -21.97 -23.47 -10.24
CA ASP A 180 -22.63 -24.43 -9.36
C ASP A 180 -24.17 -24.29 -9.31
N GLY A 181 -24.71 -23.27 -9.99
CA GLY A 181 -26.13 -22.96 -10.05
C GLY A 181 -26.62 -22.05 -8.92
N LYS A 182 -25.73 -21.56 -8.07
CA LYS A 182 -26.01 -20.65 -6.95
C LYS A 182 -25.11 -19.42 -7.06
N VAL A 183 -25.39 -18.42 -6.23
CA VAL A 183 -24.53 -17.25 -6.09
C VAL A 183 -24.12 -17.19 -4.62
N GLY A 184 -22.85 -17.46 -4.36
CA GLY A 184 -22.22 -17.32 -3.06
C GLY A 184 -21.68 -15.92 -2.80
N PHE A 185 -21.36 -15.65 -1.53
CA PHE A 185 -20.54 -14.48 -1.19
C PHE A 185 -19.15 -14.62 -1.80
N GLY A 186 -18.58 -13.52 -2.30
CA GLY A 186 -17.29 -13.52 -2.99
C GLY A 186 -17.34 -13.93 -4.46
N GLU A 187 -18.52 -14.23 -5.01
CA GLU A 187 -18.71 -14.45 -6.46
C GLU A 187 -18.94 -13.12 -7.18
N GLY A 188 -17.88 -12.32 -7.29
CA GLY A 188 -17.90 -11.10 -8.11
C GLY A 188 -17.85 -11.41 -9.60
N LEU A 189 -18.63 -10.66 -10.39
CA LEU A 189 -18.51 -10.61 -11.84
C LEU A 189 -18.12 -9.18 -12.24
N PRO A 190 -16.81 -8.87 -12.31
CA PRO A 190 -16.32 -7.53 -12.62
C PRO A 190 -16.81 -7.04 -13.98
N ASP A 191 -17.05 -5.73 -14.14
CA ASP A 191 -17.08 -5.16 -15.48
C ASP A 191 -15.69 -5.32 -16.11
N ALA A 192 -15.61 -6.01 -17.24
CA ALA A 192 -14.36 -6.37 -17.87
C ALA A 192 -13.51 -5.15 -18.29
N ASN A 193 -14.14 -4.02 -18.65
CA ASN A 193 -13.40 -2.82 -19.03
C ASN A 193 -12.76 -2.16 -17.81
N ILE A 194 -13.51 -2.06 -16.71
CA ILE A 194 -13.04 -1.49 -15.44
C ILE A 194 -11.93 -2.37 -14.88
N PHE A 195 -12.19 -3.68 -14.76
CA PHE A 195 -11.23 -4.62 -14.18
C PHE A 195 -9.92 -4.65 -14.97
N LYS A 196 -9.99 -4.70 -16.30
CA LYS A 196 -8.80 -4.62 -17.16
C LYS A 196 -8.00 -3.34 -16.93
N ALA A 197 -8.67 -2.19 -16.89
CA ALA A 197 -7.99 -0.91 -16.68
C ALA A 197 -7.32 -0.84 -15.30
N ALA A 198 -7.98 -1.33 -14.25
CA ALA A 198 -7.43 -1.34 -12.90
C ALA A 198 -6.19 -2.24 -12.78
N VAL A 199 -6.22 -3.48 -13.30
CA VAL A 199 -5.03 -4.36 -13.24
C VAL A 199 -3.89 -3.89 -14.16
N ASP A 200 -4.20 -3.21 -15.27
CA ASP A 200 -3.18 -2.59 -16.11
C ASP A 200 -2.49 -1.42 -15.39
N GLU A 201 -3.25 -0.60 -14.66
CA GLU A 201 -2.74 0.52 -13.87
C GLU A 201 -1.93 0.03 -12.66
N MET A 202 -2.42 -0.97 -11.92
CA MET A 202 -1.69 -1.57 -10.80
C MET A 202 -0.33 -2.14 -11.23
N ASP A 203 -0.29 -2.83 -12.36
CA ASP A 203 0.97 -3.30 -12.94
C ASP A 203 1.91 -2.14 -13.31
N SER A 204 1.39 -1.03 -13.86
CA SER A 204 2.20 0.15 -14.15
C SER A 204 2.79 0.77 -12.89
N GLN A 205 1.95 1.02 -11.88
CA GLN A 205 2.34 1.63 -10.61
C GLN A 205 3.35 0.76 -9.85
N ALA A 206 3.18 -0.57 -9.84
CA ALA A 206 4.16 -1.48 -9.24
C ALA A 206 5.52 -1.43 -9.96
N ASN A 207 5.54 -1.33 -11.29
CA ASN A 207 6.79 -1.20 -12.05
C ASN A 207 7.47 0.15 -11.80
N ASP A 208 6.70 1.23 -11.72
CA ASP A 208 7.22 2.58 -11.44
C ASP A 208 7.76 2.66 -10.00
N LEU A 209 7.04 2.11 -9.01
CA LEU A 209 7.51 1.97 -7.63
C LEU A 209 8.80 1.15 -7.55
N ASN A 210 8.87 -0.01 -8.22
CA ASN A 210 10.08 -0.85 -8.22
C ASN A 210 11.29 -0.13 -8.83
N LYS A 211 11.06 0.68 -9.87
CA LYS A 211 12.12 1.50 -10.47
C LYS A 211 12.59 2.57 -9.48
N ASP A 212 11.68 3.29 -8.85
CA ASP A 212 12.01 4.33 -7.87
C ASP A 212 12.70 3.74 -6.63
N ALA A 213 12.30 2.56 -6.16
CA ALA A 213 12.96 1.82 -5.10
C ALA A 213 14.42 1.46 -5.46
N GLY A 214 14.71 1.17 -6.73
CA GLY A 214 16.08 0.95 -7.21
C GLY A 214 16.94 2.22 -7.15
N GLU A 215 16.33 3.38 -7.41
CA GLU A 215 17.02 4.67 -7.49
C GLU A 215 17.12 5.41 -6.15
N ILE A 216 16.23 5.14 -5.20
CA ILE A 216 16.19 5.84 -3.93
C ILE A 216 17.41 5.52 -3.06
N VAL A 217 17.90 6.52 -2.34
CA VAL A 217 18.85 6.36 -1.24
C VAL A 217 18.03 6.50 0.04
N ILE A 218 17.95 5.44 0.84
CA ILE A 218 17.23 5.46 2.10
C ILE A 218 18.12 6.09 3.16
N THR A 219 17.66 7.17 3.75
CA THR A 219 18.36 7.90 4.80
C THR A 219 17.84 7.52 6.20
N PRO A 220 18.56 7.87 7.28
CA PRO A 220 18.01 7.70 8.62
C PRO A 220 16.72 8.50 8.80
N SER A 221 16.65 9.72 8.26
CA SER A 221 15.42 10.54 8.28
C SER A 221 14.23 9.75 7.72
N ASP A 222 14.39 9.12 6.55
CA ASP A 222 13.36 8.27 5.94
C ASP A 222 12.92 7.13 6.86
N ALA A 223 13.86 6.39 7.45
CA ALA A 223 13.56 5.27 8.34
C ALA A 223 12.86 5.72 9.64
N PHE A 224 13.32 6.80 10.25
CA PHE A 224 12.69 7.37 11.45
C PHE A 224 11.29 7.92 11.14
N THR A 225 11.09 8.59 10.00
CA THR A 225 9.78 9.07 9.55
C THR A 225 8.84 7.91 9.29
N ALA A 226 9.29 6.86 8.59
CA ALA A 226 8.48 5.67 8.30
C ALA A 226 7.92 5.03 9.57
N ILE A 227 8.77 4.74 10.56
CA ILE A 227 8.33 4.15 11.83
C ILE A 227 7.41 5.11 12.59
N THR A 228 7.71 6.41 12.61
CA THR A 228 6.92 7.39 13.36
C THR A 228 5.53 7.59 12.78
N VAL A 229 5.40 7.63 11.46
CA VAL A 229 4.14 7.92 10.75
C VAL A 229 3.28 6.67 10.61
N MET A 230 3.87 5.51 10.33
CA MET A 230 3.12 4.30 10.00
C MET A 230 2.79 3.42 11.20
N THR A 231 3.57 3.45 12.29
CA THR A 231 3.22 2.65 13.48
C THR A 231 1.85 3.03 14.10
N PRO A 232 1.47 4.31 14.28
CA PRO A 232 0.25 4.71 14.99
C PRO A 232 -1.04 4.73 14.14
N THR A 233 -1.15 3.91 13.08
CA THR A 233 -2.35 3.82 12.21
C THR A 233 -3.34 2.72 12.66
N MET A 234 -3.06 2.04 13.79
CA MET A 234 -3.81 0.87 14.27
C MET A 234 -5.32 1.11 14.42
N SER A 235 -5.76 2.29 14.84
CA SER A 235 -7.20 2.54 15.06
C SER A 235 -8.02 2.41 13.78
N GLU A 236 -7.49 2.90 12.67
CA GLU A 236 -8.15 2.81 11.37
C GLU A 236 -8.18 1.36 10.88
N TYR A 237 -7.04 0.67 10.96
CA TYR A 237 -6.96 -0.73 10.56
C TYR A 237 -7.90 -1.63 11.38
N PHE A 238 -8.01 -1.42 12.69
CA PHE A 238 -8.95 -2.18 13.52
C PHE A 238 -10.43 -1.80 13.27
N GLU A 239 -10.71 -0.55 12.87
CA GLU A 239 -12.06 -0.16 12.43
C GLU A 239 -12.45 -0.91 11.16
N GLN A 240 -11.57 -0.94 10.16
CA GLN A 240 -11.80 -1.69 8.91
C GLN A 240 -11.94 -3.20 9.19
N TRP A 241 -11.07 -3.78 10.02
CA TRP A 241 -11.18 -5.17 10.44
C TRP A 241 -12.54 -5.47 11.09
N LYS A 242 -12.97 -4.62 12.03
CA LYS A 242 -14.29 -4.73 12.69
C LYS A 242 -15.45 -4.74 11.70
N LEU A 243 -15.38 -3.88 10.69
CA LEU A 243 -16.44 -3.67 9.72
C LEU A 243 -16.41 -4.68 8.57
N SER A 244 -15.31 -5.44 8.43
CA SER A 244 -15.06 -6.45 7.38
C SER A 244 -15.88 -7.75 7.54
N ALA A 245 -15.80 -8.60 6.51
CA ALA A 245 -16.42 -9.92 6.52
C ALA A 245 -15.86 -10.86 7.59
N PHE A 246 -14.65 -10.62 8.09
CA PHE A 246 -13.98 -11.45 9.10
C PHE A 246 -14.65 -11.33 10.48
N VAL A 247 -15.07 -10.11 10.87
CA VAL A 247 -15.72 -9.83 12.15
C VAL A 247 -17.24 -9.68 12.02
N ALA A 248 -17.72 -8.91 11.04
CA ALA A 248 -19.16 -8.70 10.83
C ALA A 248 -19.86 -9.94 10.22
N GLY A 249 -19.09 -10.77 9.53
CA GLY A 249 -19.54 -11.95 8.82
C GLY A 249 -19.83 -11.69 7.35
N ALA A 250 -19.47 -12.65 6.50
CA ALA A 250 -19.71 -12.64 5.06
C ALA A 250 -21.15 -12.26 4.68
N GLY A 251 -21.29 -11.25 3.81
CA GLY A 251 -22.55 -10.68 3.35
C GLY A 251 -23.26 -9.75 4.34
N LYS A 252 -22.65 -9.45 5.50
CA LYS A 252 -23.19 -8.54 6.53
C LYS A 252 -22.28 -7.36 6.84
N GLN A 253 -21.08 -7.36 6.26
CA GLN A 253 -20.08 -6.32 6.42
C GLN A 253 -20.55 -4.99 5.81
N SER A 254 -20.09 -3.87 6.38
CA SER A 254 -20.24 -2.55 5.77
C SER A 254 -18.95 -2.10 5.07
N GLU A 255 -17.81 -2.63 5.50
CA GLU A 255 -16.55 -2.49 4.77
C GLU A 255 -16.63 -3.32 3.47
N GLN A 256 -16.33 -2.70 2.34
CA GLN A 256 -16.41 -3.37 1.04
C GLN A 256 -15.15 -4.18 0.77
N GLY A 257 -13.99 -3.70 1.21
CA GLY A 257 -12.70 -4.41 1.10
C GLY A 257 -12.52 -5.48 2.19
N PHE A 258 -11.29 -5.99 2.28
CA PHE A 258 -10.86 -7.01 3.25
C PHE A 258 -11.77 -8.24 3.22
N VAL A 259 -11.95 -8.78 2.03
CA VAL A 259 -12.69 -10.01 1.75
C VAL A 259 -11.73 -11.17 1.46
N ALA A 260 -10.68 -10.89 0.69
CA ALA A 260 -9.64 -11.84 0.31
C ALA A 260 -8.65 -12.07 1.45
N THR A 261 -8.17 -10.97 2.01
CA THR A 261 -7.19 -10.91 3.08
C THR A 261 -7.79 -10.14 4.26
N SER A 262 -7.41 -10.56 5.46
CA SER A 262 -7.86 -9.90 6.68
C SER A 262 -6.97 -8.71 6.94
N ARG A 263 -7.56 -7.62 7.43
CA ARG A 263 -6.80 -6.46 7.89
C ARG A 263 -5.84 -6.78 9.05
N LEU A 264 -6.03 -7.91 9.77
CA LEU A 264 -5.04 -8.40 10.72
C LEU A 264 -3.77 -8.97 10.06
N SER A 265 -3.88 -9.54 8.85
CA SER A 265 -2.72 -9.97 8.07
C SER A 265 -1.91 -8.74 7.66
N ASP A 266 -2.56 -7.75 7.03
CA ASP A 266 -1.97 -6.47 6.66
C ASP A 266 -1.20 -5.84 7.82
N ILE A 267 -1.84 -5.67 8.99
CA ILE A 267 -1.18 -5.10 10.18
C ILE A 267 0.10 -5.88 10.57
N ALA A 268 0.07 -7.21 10.53
CA ALA A 268 1.22 -8.03 10.90
C ALA A 268 2.35 -7.89 9.87
N ASP A 269 2.01 -7.83 8.59
CA ASP A 269 2.98 -7.72 7.49
C ASP A 269 3.62 -6.31 7.47
N ILE A 270 2.83 -5.24 7.64
CA ILE A 270 3.32 -3.86 7.81
C ILE A 270 4.27 -3.76 9.01
N LEU A 271 3.88 -4.31 10.16
CA LEU A 271 4.71 -4.28 11.37
C LEU A 271 6.00 -5.08 11.21
N THR A 272 6.01 -6.12 10.37
CA THR A 272 7.23 -6.88 10.05
C THR A 272 8.26 -5.98 9.35
N GLY A 273 7.82 -5.22 8.34
CA GLY A 273 8.69 -4.26 7.65
C GLY A 273 9.18 -3.12 8.56
N LEU A 274 8.32 -2.63 9.46
CA LEU A 274 8.68 -1.57 10.41
C LEU A 274 9.63 -2.05 11.53
N ASP A 275 9.43 -3.27 12.06
CA ASP A 275 10.33 -3.89 13.05
C ASP A 275 11.71 -4.10 12.44
N PHE A 276 11.78 -4.65 11.22
CA PHE A 276 13.02 -4.78 10.46
C PHE A 276 13.71 -3.42 10.22
N THR A 277 12.94 -2.40 9.82
CA THR A 277 13.50 -1.05 9.61
C THR A 277 14.06 -0.46 10.91
N TYR A 278 13.41 -0.74 12.05
CA TYR A 278 13.89 -0.31 13.35
C TYR A 278 15.23 -0.99 13.73
N GLU A 279 15.36 -2.30 13.50
CA GLU A 279 16.60 -3.04 13.76
C GLU A 279 17.82 -2.40 13.07
N GLU A 280 17.63 -1.86 11.86
CA GLU A 280 18.69 -1.22 11.08
C GLU A 280 19.09 0.17 11.60
N ILE A 281 18.20 0.90 12.28
CA ILE A 281 18.50 2.19 12.92
C ILE A 281 18.83 2.08 14.41
N GLU A 282 18.53 0.94 15.05
CA GLU A 282 18.77 0.71 16.48
C GLU A 282 20.22 1.05 16.90
N PRO A 283 21.28 0.68 16.15
CA PRO A 283 22.66 0.99 16.55
C PRO A 283 22.93 2.50 16.68
N LEU A 284 22.28 3.34 15.88
CA LEU A 284 22.40 4.80 15.95
C LEU A 284 21.81 5.32 17.27
N ILE A 285 20.65 4.78 17.67
CA ILE A 285 19.99 5.13 18.93
C ILE A 285 20.83 4.62 20.11
N ALA A 286 21.34 3.39 20.02
CA ALA A 286 22.09 2.74 21.09
C ALA A 286 23.42 3.44 21.42
N GLU A 287 24.08 4.08 20.44
CA GLU A 287 25.27 4.91 20.70
C GLU A 287 24.97 6.07 21.65
N LYS A 288 23.76 6.64 21.54
CA LYS A 288 23.31 7.78 22.35
C LYS A 288 22.64 7.35 23.65
N ASN A 289 21.76 6.36 23.57
CA ASN A 289 20.91 5.91 24.67
C ASN A 289 20.56 4.42 24.51
N PRO A 290 21.40 3.51 25.05
CA PRO A 290 21.20 2.06 24.88
C PRO A 290 19.92 1.56 25.56
N ASP A 291 19.55 2.11 26.71
CA ASP A 291 18.33 1.70 27.42
C ASP A 291 17.06 2.03 26.60
N GLN A 292 17.03 3.17 25.92
CA GLN A 292 15.93 3.55 25.04
C GLN A 292 15.89 2.68 23.78
N ALA A 293 17.05 2.39 23.19
CA ALA A 293 17.15 1.54 22.01
C ALA A 293 16.55 0.14 22.29
N GLU A 294 16.98 -0.49 23.39
CA GLU A 294 16.49 -1.80 23.80
C GLU A 294 15.00 -1.77 24.18
N GLN A 295 14.55 -0.73 24.88
CA GLN A 295 13.14 -0.57 25.23
C GLN A 295 12.25 -0.49 23.98
N THR A 296 12.62 0.36 23.02
CA THR A 296 11.82 0.60 21.81
C THR A 296 11.79 -0.67 20.95
N ALA A 297 12.94 -1.35 20.77
CA ALA A 297 13.01 -2.65 20.09
C ALA A 297 12.05 -3.67 20.73
N SER A 298 12.10 -3.78 22.06
CA SER A 298 11.25 -4.72 22.79
C SER A 298 9.76 -4.37 22.69
N GLU A 299 9.40 -3.09 22.65
CA GLU A 299 8.01 -2.65 22.52
C GLU A 299 7.48 -2.87 21.10
N LEU A 300 8.27 -2.62 20.06
CA LEU A 300 7.90 -2.85 18.66
C LEU A 300 7.74 -4.35 18.36
N SER A 301 8.71 -5.18 18.75
CA SER A 301 8.61 -6.64 18.62
C SER A 301 7.39 -7.23 19.37
N LYS A 302 7.03 -6.66 20.53
CA LYS A 302 5.79 -7.03 21.24
C LYS A 302 4.52 -6.59 20.53
N LEU A 303 4.55 -5.45 19.83
CA LEU A 303 3.44 -4.98 19.02
C LEU A 303 3.23 -5.93 17.83
N LEU A 304 4.30 -6.24 17.09
CA LEU A 304 4.30 -7.19 15.98
C LEU A 304 3.79 -8.57 16.43
N SER A 305 4.39 -9.18 17.45
CA SER A 305 3.97 -10.50 17.93
C SER A 305 2.52 -10.53 18.45
N THR A 306 1.98 -9.39 18.92
CA THR A 306 0.55 -9.29 19.26
C THR A 306 -0.32 -9.31 18.00
N ALA A 307 0.07 -8.60 16.94
CA ALA A 307 -0.64 -8.62 15.66
C ALA A 307 -0.60 -10.02 15.02
N GLU A 308 0.57 -10.68 15.03
CA GLU A 308 0.74 -12.04 14.53
C GLU A 308 -0.13 -13.05 15.31
N ASP A 309 -0.18 -12.98 16.65
CA ASP A 309 -1.06 -13.85 17.45
C ASP A 309 -2.54 -13.67 17.06
N LEU A 310 -2.99 -12.42 16.87
CA LEU A 310 -4.36 -12.13 16.47
C LEU A 310 -4.68 -12.69 15.08
N ARG A 311 -3.79 -12.44 14.10
CA ARG A 311 -3.88 -12.99 12.73
C ARG A 311 -3.96 -14.51 12.77
N ASP A 312 -3.04 -15.15 13.49
CA ASP A 312 -2.92 -16.61 13.54
C ASP A 312 -4.13 -17.25 14.25
N ARG A 313 -4.67 -16.61 15.29
CA ARG A 313 -5.90 -17.06 15.96
C ARG A 313 -7.12 -16.94 15.06
N GLU A 314 -7.25 -15.85 14.32
CA GLU A 314 -8.31 -15.70 13.32
C GLU A 314 -8.20 -16.78 12.23
N ALA A 315 -7.00 -17.00 11.70
CA ALA A 315 -6.72 -18.04 10.71
C ALA A 315 -7.01 -19.46 11.25
N ALA A 316 -6.77 -19.69 12.55
CA ALA A 316 -7.13 -20.93 13.25
C ALA A 316 -8.65 -21.07 13.50
N GLY A 317 -9.45 -20.08 13.12
CA GLY A 317 -10.91 -20.10 13.16
C GLY A 317 -11.53 -19.44 14.40
N GLU A 318 -10.75 -18.72 15.21
CA GLU A 318 -11.31 -17.89 16.27
C GLU A 318 -12.23 -16.82 15.67
N LYS A 319 -13.37 -16.58 16.32
CA LYS A 319 -14.34 -15.55 15.92
C LYS A 319 -14.29 -14.39 16.90
N PHE A 320 -13.80 -13.27 16.42
CA PHE A 320 -13.80 -12.01 17.14
C PHE A 320 -15.14 -11.30 16.98
N THR A 321 -15.51 -10.51 17.98
CA THR A 321 -16.69 -9.66 17.97
C THR A 321 -16.29 -8.21 17.69
N PRO A 322 -17.22 -7.37 17.20
CA PRO A 322 -16.93 -5.95 17.00
C PRO A 322 -16.38 -5.25 18.25
N ARG A 323 -16.91 -5.59 19.43
CA ARG A 323 -16.44 -5.06 20.71
C ARG A 323 -15.00 -5.49 21.04
N GLN A 324 -14.61 -6.72 20.69
CA GLN A 324 -13.23 -7.15 20.86
C GLN A 324 -12.31 -6.40 19.90
N ALA A 325 -12.72 -6.19 18.65
CA ALA A 325 -11.97 -5.38 17.69
C ALA A 325 -11.74 -3.95 18.20
N ASP A 326 -12.79 -3.28 18.71
CA ASP A 326 -12.66 -1.94 19.32
C ASP A 326 -11.65 -1.92 20.48
N GLN A 327 -11.73 -2.91 21.38
CA GLN A 327 -10.85 -2.97 22.54
C GLN A 327 -9.39 -3.23 22.12
N LEU A 328 -9.17 -4.22 21.26
CA LEU A 328 -7.84 -4.57 20.76
C LEU A 328 -7.22 -3.42 19.98
N GLY A 329 -8.00 -2.76 19.12
CA GLY A 329 -7.55 -1.59 18.36
C GLY A 329 -7.10 -0.44 19.25
N ALA A 330 -7.88 -0.11 20.29
CA ALA A 330 -7.47 0.91 21.25
C ALA A 330 -6.20 0.55 22.04
N GLU A 331 -6.04 -0.73 22.41
CA GLU A 331 -4.84 -1.21 23.10
C GLU A 331 -3.59 -1.19 22.18
N MET A 332 -3.74 -1.61 20.93
CA MET A 332 -2.69 -1.60 19.91
C MET A 332 -2.28 -0.17 19.56
N GLN A 333 -3.25 0.73 19.31
CA GLN A 333 -3.02 2.16 19.07
C GLN A 333 -2.21 2.79 20.21
N ALA A 334 -2.61 2.59 21.45
CA ALA A 334 -1.93 3.19 22.58
C ALA A 334 -0.48 2.71 22.72
N ARG A 335 -0.17 1.46 22.31
CA ARG A 335 1.21 0.94 22.26
C ARG A 335 1.98 1.58 21.11
N ALA A 336 1.39 1.60 19.93
CA ALA A 336 1.95 2.19 18.73
C ALA A 336 2.34 3.67 18.91
N GLU A 337 1.46 4.48 19.50
CA GLU A 337 1.73 5.90 19.79
C GLU A 337 2.92 6.10 20.75
N ARG A 338 3.11 5.20 21.71
CA ARG A 338 4.28 5.26 22.61
C ARG A 338 5.57 4.96 21.87
N ILE A 339 5.57 3.94 21.00
CA ILE A 339 6.72 3.59 20.16
C ILE A 339 7.06 4.76 19.23
N ALA A 340 6.07 5.30 18.52
CA ALA A 340 6.26 6.47 17.66
C ALA A 340 6.85 7.67 18.45
N GLY A 341 6.38 7.91 19.68
CA GLY A 341 6.93 8.93 20.58
C GLY A 341 8.38 8.66 21.01
N GLN A 342 8.75 7.40 21.27
CA GLN A 342 10.13 7.01 21.60
C GLN A 342 11.07 7.22 20.41
N VAL A 343 10.64 6.83 19.21
CA VAL A 343 11.40 6.98 17.95
C VAL A 343 11.56 8.46 17.59
N THR A 344 10.50 9.27 17.73
CA THR A 344 10.56 10.73 17.57
C THR A 344 11.58 11.37 18.52
N GLN A 345 11.59 10.93 19.79
CA GLN A 345 12.55 11.45 20.76
C GLN A 345 13.99 11.05 20.43
N ALA A 346 14.20 9.82 19.96
CA ALA A 346 15.51 9.35 19.51
C ALA A 346 16.01 10.14 18.28
N ALA A 347 15.15 10.38 17.28
CA ALA A 347 15.49 11.21 16.12
C ALA A 347 15.98 12.60 16.55
N LYS A 348 15.25 13.24 17.48
CA LYS A 348 15.63 14.53 18.04
C LYS A 348 16.97 14.51 18.78
N ASP A 349 17.26 13.47 19.56
CA ASP A 349 18.53 13.36 20.32
C ASP A 349 19.75 13.09 19.43
N LEU A 350 19.49 12.62 18.20
CA LEU A 350 20.46 12.39 17.13
C LEU A 350 20.52 13.54 16.11
N ASP A 351 19.75 14.61 16.31
CA ASP A 351 19.61 15.74 15.37
C ASP A 351 19.14 15.31 13.96
N ILE A 352 18.28 14.29 13.88
CA ILE A 352 17.63 13.80 12.66
C ILE A 352 16.26 14.48 12.51
N GLU A 353 16.03 15.09 11.34
CA GLU A 353 14.73 15.67 10.98
C GLU A 353 13.78 14.56 10.51
N ILE A 354 12.51 14.63 10.92
CA ILE A 354 11.44 13.70 10.54
C ILE A 354 10.17 14.44 10.15
#